data_AF-A0A7V9LEK0-F1
#
_entry.id   AF-A0A7V9LEK0-F1
#
_cell.length_a   1.000
_cell.length_b   1.000
_cell.length_c   1.000
_cell.angle_alpha   90.00
_cell.angle_beta   90.00
_cell.angle_gamma   90.00
#
_symmetry.space_group_name_H-M   'P 1'
#
loop_
_entity.id
_entity.type
_entity.pdbx_description
1 polymer ?
#
loop_
_entity_poly.entity_id
_entity_poly.type
_entity_poly.pdbx_seq_one_letter_code
_entity_poly.pdbx_strand_id
1 'polypeptide(L)'
;MSITFLLPYLFATPPSACAAQGTPLIEMRQASERDASVETTTRIFGSGAWVVETAGRTQRGCFDRAEVRTIRRAVQRAPWQTVSSPVACFAYDPNFTEYRVHGKLRFVERMCSGKAADSATAQTIDLVKAELADEKPVMPAPIGCRAAGTPMFEIHKLSEEAEPTSKLALYANGAWTFQPIDAYGHAGAMATGCLDKRTIAPLRTEIAQAPWETTLSRMVCRAYSPSSTQYFVHGKREFTARLCGPERLDPQSLAAIKRIESELAVVLPAR
;
A
#
# COMPACT_ATOMS: atom_id res chain seq x y z
N MET A 1 17.65 35.13 -52.10
CA MET A 1 18.41 34.33 -51.11
C MET A 1 17.40 33.77 -50.11
N SER A 2 17.06 32.49 -50.22
CA SER A 2 16.12 31.81 -49.30
C SER A 2 16.93 31.09 -48.23
N ILE A 3 16.68 31.40 -46.96
CA ILE A 3 17.32 30.77 -45.81
C ILE A 3 16.38 29.64 -45.34
N THR A 4 16.74 28.41 -45.67
CA THR A 4 16.02 27.19 -45.24
C THR A 4 16.46 26.84 -43.82
N PHE A 5 15.61 27.09 -42.83
CA PHE A 5 15.84 26.61 -41.46
C PHE A 5 15.45 25.13 -41.35
N LEU A 6 16.46 24.25 -41.36
CA LEU A 6 16.33 22.86 -40.94
C LEU A 6 16.24 22.82 -39.41
N LEU A 7 15.03 22.88 -38.86
CA LEU A 7 14.78 22.58 -37.45
C LEU A 7 14.79 21.05 -37.27
N PRO A 8 15.75 20.48 -36.52
CA PRO A 8 15.71 19.07 -36.19
C PRO A 8 14.49 18.81 -35.31
N TYR A 9 13.53 18.06 -35.83
CA TYR A 9 12.46 17.46 -35.04
C TYR A 9 13.10 16.48 -34.06
N LEU A 10 13.44 16.97 -32.87
CA LEU A 10 13.70 16.14 -31.71
C LEU A 10 12.37 15.42 -31.40
N PHE A 11 12.28 14.16 -31.80
CA PHE A 11 11.21 13.26 -31.36
C PHE A 11 11.35 13.07 -29.85
N ALA A 12 10.79 14.01 -29.09
CA ALA A 12 10.58 13.83 -27.66
C ALA A 12 9.68 12.60 -27.50
N THR A 13 10.22 11.54 -26.91
CA THR A 13 9.44 10.39 -26.49
C THR A 13 8.27 10.90 -25.65
N PRO A 14 7.02 10.49 -25.93
CA PRO A 14 5.88 10.94 -25.14
C PRO A 14 6.17 10.57 -23.69
N PRO A 15 6.10 11.53 -22.75
CA PRO A 15 6.38 11.24 -21.35
C PRO A 15 5.48 10.08 -20.95
N SER A 16 6.06 9.06 -20.31
CA SER A 16 5.28 8.01 -19.68
C SER A 16 4.24 8.71 -18.82
N ALA A 17 2.96 8.50 -19.12
CA ALA A 17 1.88 9.39 -18.68
C ALA A 17 1.75 9.52 -17.15
N CYS A 18 2.51 8.72 -16.40
CA CYS A 18 2.57 8.74 -14.96
C CYS A 18 4.02 8.75 -14.43
N ALA A 19 4.81 9.75 -14.84
CA ALA A 19 6.07 10.05 -14.18
C ALA A 19 5.86 11.12 -13.10
N ALA A 20 6.39 10.90 -11.89
CA ALA A 20 6.43 11.90 -10.82
C ALA A 20 7.48 12.98 -11.17
N GLN A 21 7.11 13.89 -12.07
CA GLN A 21 7.98 14.93 -12.62
C GLN A 21 7.38 16.32 -12.41
N GLY A 22 8.27 17.29 -12.21
CA GLY A 22 7.89 18.69 -12.00
C GLY A 22 7.45 19.00 -10.57
N THR A 23 6.89 20.19 -10.37
CA THR A 23 6.37 20.62 -9.08
C THR A 23 5.03 19.92 -8.78
N PRO A 24 4.83 19.36 -7.57
CA PRO A 24 3.54 18.79 -7.18
C PRO A 24 2.39 19.81 -7.32
N LEU A 25 1.23 19.36 -7.79
CA LEU A 25 -0.02 20.12 -7.70
C LEU A 25 -0.30 20.44 -6.23
N ILE A 26 -0.23 19.41 -5.39
CA ILE A 26 -0.39 19.49 -3.95
C ILE A 26 0.60 18.56 -3.27
N GLU A 27 1.16 19.02 -2.16
CA GLU A 27 2.02 18.26 -1.26
C GLU A 27 1.50 18.43 0.17
N MET A 28 1.32 17.30 0.86
CA MET A 28 0.88 17.22 2.25
C MET A 28 2.00 16.59 3.07
N ARG A 29 2.58 17.35 4.01
CA ARG A 29 3.68 16.87 4.87
C ARG A 29 3.19 16.79 6.30
N GLN A 30 3.08 15.58 6.83
CA GLN A 30 2.80 15.31 8.23
C GLN A 30 4.12 15.24 9.00
N ALA A 31 4.23 16.03 10.06
CA ALA A 31 5.40 16.09 10.92
C ALA A 31 4.98 16.28 12.37
N SER A 32 5.89 15.97 13.30
CA SER A 32 5.72 16.21 14.71
C SER A 32 6.60 17.38 15.16
N GLU A 33 6.15 18.17 16.12
CA GLU A 33 7.04 19.14 16.80
C GLU A 33 8.02 18.47 17.76
N ARG A 34 7.65 17.29 18.28
CA ARG A 34 8.49 16.54 19.23
C ARG A 34 9.65 15.84 18.54
N ASP A 35 9.41 15.41 17.31
CA ASP A 35 10.38 14.73 16.48
C ASP A 35 10.45 15.47 15.14
N ALA A 36 11.59 16.13 14.89
CA ALA A 36 11.79 16.90 13.66
C ALA A 36 11.77 16.02 12.39
N SER A 37 11.60 14.71 12.51
CA SER A 37 11.39 13.83 11.38
C SER A 37 10.00 14.01 10.75
N VAL A 38 9.98 14.03 9.43
CA VAL A 38 8.75 14.02 8.64
C VAL A 38 8.23 12.59 8.65
N GLU A 39 7.06 12.38 9.23
CA GLU A 39 6.47 11.05 9.34
C GLU A 39 5.97 10.58 7.97
N THR A 40 5.20 11.44 7.30
CA THR A 40 4.59 11.14 5.99
C THR A 40 4.62 12.35 5.06
N THR A 41 5.07 12.16 3.82
CA THR A 41 4.94 13.15 2.74
C THR A 41 4.16 12.57 1.57
N THR A 42 3.03 13.17 1.25
CA THR A 42 2.25 12.85 0.05
C THR A 42 2.45 13.93 -1.00
N ARG A 43 2.81 13.56 -2.22
CA ARG A 43 2.95 14.47 -3.37
C ARG A 43 2.11 13.98 -4.52
N ILE A 44 1.28 14.86 -5.08
CA ILE A 44 0.46 14.57 -6.27
C ILE A 44 0.90 15.49 -7.39
N PHE A 45 1.24 14.93 -8.55
CA PHE A 45 1.85 15.63 -9.67
C PHE A 45 0.83 15.96 -10.76
N GLY A 46 1.17 16.95 -11.59
CA GLY A 46 0.32 17.35 -12.72
C GLY A 46 0.10 16.22 -13.74
N SER A 47 1.02 15.27 -13.82
CA SER A 47 0.91 14.07 -14.65
C SER A 47 -0.14 13.06 -14.16
N GLY A 48 -0.60 13.15 -12.92
CA GLY A 48 -1.43 12.12 -12.28
C GLY A 48 -0.60 11.13 -11.46
N ALA A 49 0.74 11.17 -11.56
CA ALA A 49 1.58 10.43 -10.63
C ALA A 49 1.37 10.93 -9.20
N TRP A 50 1.39 10.01 -8.25
CA TRP A 50 1.43 10.33 -6.83
C TRP A 50 2.55 9.54 -6.14
N VAL A 51 3.07 10.10 -5.06
CA VAL A 51 4.13 9.52 -4.23
C VAL A 51 3.79 9.74 -2.77
N VAL A 52 3.76 8.68 -1.98
CA VAL A 52 3.63 8.72 -0.53
C VAL A 52 4.91 8.19 0.09
N GLU A 53 5.61 9.02 0.86
CA GLU A 53 6.82 8.66 1.59
C GLU A 53 6.49 8.60 3.09
N THR A 54 6.56 7.41 3.70
CA THR A 54 6.27 7.22 5.13
C THR A 54 7.41 6.46 5.79
N ALA A 55 8.08 7.05 6.77
CA ALA A 55 9.17 6.42 7.53
C ALA A 55 10.21 5.68 6.64
N GLY A 56 10.61 6.29 5.52
CA GLY A 56 11.58 5.71 4.57
C GLY A 56 11.01 4.65 3.60
N ARG A 57 9.72 4.32 3.67
CA ARG A 57 8.99 3.57 2.65
C ARG A 57 8.41 4.53 1.62
N THR A 58 8.43 4.14 0.34
CA THR A 58 7.85 4.95 -0.74
C THR A 58 6.81 4.14 -1.50
N GLN A 59 5.57 4.60 -1.45
CA GLN A 59 4.48 4.13 -2.30
C GLN A 59 4.32 5.10 -3.47
N ARG A 60 3.90 4.57 -4.62
CA ARG A 60 3.67 5.33 -5.84
C ARG A 60 2.47 4.76 -6.57
N GLY A 61 1.81 5.59 -7.35
CA GLY A 61 0.74 5.18 -8.23
C GLY A 61 0.36 6.28 -9.20
N CYS A 62 -0.76 6.07 -9.86
CA CYS A 62 -1.17 6.86 -11.02
C CYS A 62 -2.69 7.04 -11.00
N PHE A 63 -3.12 8.26 -10.76
CA PHE A 63 -4.49 8.65 -11.06
C PHE A 63 -4.76 8.51 -12.55
N ASP A 64 -6.00 8.18 -12.88
CA ASP A 64 -6.50 8.28 -14.23
C ASP A 64 -6.63 9.75 -14.70
N ARG A 65 -6.93 9.93 -15.99
CA ARG A 65 -7.03 11.28 -16.58
C ARG A 65 -8.24 12.07 -16.09
N ALA A 66 -9.32 11.42 -15.68
CA ALA A 66 -10.49 12.08 -15.13
C ALA A 66 -10.23 12.56 -13.70
N GLU A 67 -9.69 11.69 -12.85
CA GLU A 67 -9.34 11.96 -11.45
C GLU A 67 -8.32 13.09 -11.33
N VAL A 68 -7.20 13.03 -12.08
CA VAL A 68 -6.22 14.13 -12.07
C VAL A 68 -6.80 15.46 -12.55
N ARG A 69 -7.78 15.45 -13.48
CA ARG A 69 -8.47 16.67 -13.91
C ARG A 69 -9.37 17.19 -12.79
N THR A 70 -10.06 16.32 -12.08
CA THR A 70 -10.89 16.67 -10.92
C THR A 70 -10.03 17.30 -9.82
N ILE A 71 -8.97 16.61 -9.40
CA ILE A 71 -8.00 17.09 -8.40
C ILE A 71 -7.42 18.44 -8.83
N ARG A 72 -6.94 18.55 -10.06
CA ARG A 72 -6.33 19.80 -10.56
C ARG A 72 -7.31 20.97 -10.51
N ARG A 73 -8.57 20.77 -10.92
CA ARG A 73 -9.60 21.82 -10.87
C ARG A 73 -9.92 22.22 -9.43
N ALA A 74 -10.03 21.26 -8.52
CA ALA A 74 -10.29 21.52 -7.10
C ALA A 74 -9.14 22.33 -6.48
N VAL A 75 -7.89 21.86 -6.67
CA VAL A 75 -6.68 22.54 -6.17
C VAL A 75 -6.53 23.96 -6.72
N GLN A 76 -6.86 24.19 -7.99
CA GLN A 76 -6.79 25.52 -8.61
C GLN A 76 -7.88 26.48 -8.13
N ARG A 77 -9.06 25.97 -7.77
CA ARG A 77 -10.21 26.79 -7.36
C ARG A 77 -10.24 27.06 -5.86
N ALA A 78 -9.62 26.21 -5.06
CA ALA A 78 -9.54 26.40 -3.62
C ALA A 78 -8.83 27.73 -3.28
N PRO A 79 -9.38 28.53 -2.36
CA PRO A 79 -8.77 29.81 -1.98
C PRO A 79 -7.51 29.62 -1.13
N TRP A 80 -7.35 28.46 -0.49
CA TRP A 80 -6.24 28.12 0.40
C TRP A 80 -6.07 29.10 1.57
N GLN A 81 -7.20 29.48 2.18
CA GLN A 81 -7.23 30.42 3.29
C GLN A 81 -7.44 29.69 4.62
N THR A 82 -7.03 30.36 5.69
CA THR A 82 -7.34 29.92 7.05
C THR A 82 -8.38 30.84 7.67
N VAL A 83 -9.36 30.27 8.35
CA VAL A 83 -10.34 30.98 9.17
C VAL A 83 -10.05 30.75 10.65
N SER A 84 -10.50 31.66 11.50
CA SER A 84 -10.48 31.46 12.95
C SER A 84 -11.47 30.37 13.33
N SER A 85 -11.03 29.37 14.08
CA SER A 85 -11.86 28.29 14.59
C SER A 85 -12.18 28.56 16.06
N PRO A 86 -13.47 28.62 16.45
CA PRO A 86 -13.87 28.88 17.84
C PRO A 86 -13.65 27.66 18.76
N VAL A 87 -13.01 26.58 18.28
CA VAL A 87 -12.79 25.36 19.06
C VAL A 87 -11.81 25.65 20.19
N ALA A 88 -12.35 25.78 21.40
CA ALA A 88 -11.60 25.73 22.64
C ALA A 88 -11.14 24.29 22.88
N CYS A 89 -9.85 24.03 22.76
CA CYS A 89 -9.28 22.72 23.02
C CYS A 89 -8.56 22.68 24.36
N PHE A 90 -8.68 21.53 25.04
CA PHE A 90 -7.93 21.23 26.27
C PHE A 90 -6.64 20.44 26.02
N ALA A 91 -6.43 19.93 24.80
CA ALA A 91 -5.28 19.11 24.45
C ALA A 91 -4.62 19.60 23.16
N TYR A 92 -3.30 19.77 23.19
CA TYR A 92 -2.46 20.14 22.05
C TYR A 92 -1.84 18.86 21.46
N ASP A 93 -2.10 18.60 20.17
CA ASP A 93 -1.39 17.58 19.40
C ASP A 93 -0.11 18.22 18.82
N PRO A 94 1.10 17.71 19.13
CA PRO A 94 2.33 18.20 18.51
C PRO A 94 2.41 17.91 17.00
N ASN A 95 1.53 17.07 16.46
CA ASN A 95 1.52 16.72 15.06
C ASN A 95 0.80 17.79 14.23
N PHE A 96 1.35 18.08 13.06
CA PHE A 96 0.81 19.07 12.14
C PHE A 96 0.96 18.62 10.70
N THR A 97 0.12 19.18 9.82
CA THR A 97 0.20 18.95 8.38
C THR A 97 0.50 20.25 7.66
N GLU A 98 1.62 20.33 6.93
CA GLU A 98 1.87 21.40 5.97
C GLU A 98 1.18 21.09 4.65
N TYR A 99 0.40 22.05 4.14
CA TYR A 99 -0.16 21.98 2.79
C TYR A 99 0.58 22.93 1.87
N ARG A 100 1.25 22.35 0.87
CA ARG A 100 1.99 23.08 -0.18
C ARG A 100 1.27 22.90 -1.52
N VAL A 101 1.06 23.99 -2.23
CA VAL A 101 0.36 23.98 -3.52
C VAL A 101 1.26 24.63 -4.56
N HIS A 102 1.61 23.88 -5.59
CA HIS A 102 2.64 24.27 -6.56
C HIS A 102 3.95 24.69 -5.87
N GLY A 103 4.38 23.91 -4.88
CA GLY A 103 5.63 24.12 -4.12
C GLY A 103 5.59 25.26 -3.08
N LYS A 104 4.52 26.06 -3.02
CA LYS A 104 4.38 27.15 -2.05
C LYS A 104 3.58 26.68 -0.84
N LEU A 105 4.11 26.90 0.36
CA LEU A 105 3.38 26.68 1.61
C LEU A 105 2.14 27.57 1.63
N ARG A 106 0.96 26.97 1.79
CA ARG A 106 -0.31 27.68 1.84
C ARG A 106 -0.82 27.83 3.26
N PHE A 107 -0.85 26.74 4.01
CA PHE A 107 -1.15 26.80 5.43
C PHE A 107 -0.60 25.58 6.17
N VAL A 108 -0.57 25.67 7.49
CA VAL A 108 -0.18 24.60 8.40
C VAL A 108 -1.41 24.26 9.25
N GLU A 109 -1.92 23.05 9.10
CA GLU A 109 -3.01 22.54 9.91
C GLU A 109 -2.46 21.94 11.19
N ARG A 110 -3.02 22.41 12.31
CA ARG A 110 -2.65 22.02 13.65
C ARG A 110 -3.94 21.83 14.42
N MET A 111 -4.08 20.68 15.07
CA MET A 111 -5.14 20.54 16.04
C MET A 111 -5.00 21.66 17.07
N CYS A 112 -6.11 22.36 17.34
CA CYS A 112 -6.19 23.32 18.42
C CYS A 112 -5.35 24.59 18.27
N SER A 113 -4.98 24.96 17.04
CA SER A 113 -4.27 26.22 16.75
C SER A 113 -5.16 27.47 16.71
N GLY A 114 -6.48 27.32 16.89
CA GLY A 114 -7.46 28.37 16.65
C GLY A 114 -7.58 28.77 15.16
N LYS A 115 -6.92 28.04 14.25
CA LYS A 115 -7.00 28.22 12.81
C LYS A 115 -7.44 26.93 12.15
N ALA A 116 -8.32 27.03 11.16
CA ALA A 116 -8.76 25.92 10.32
C ALA A 116 -8.74 26.35 8.85
N ALA A 117 -8.68 25.40 7.93
CA ALA A 117 -8.93 25.69 6.52
C ALA A 117 -10.36 26.27 6.37
N ASP A 118 -10.54 27.21 5.44
CA ASP A 118 -11.90 27.59 5.02
C ASP A 118 -12.63 26.39 4.40
N SER A 119 -13.96 26.48 4.30
CA SER A 119 -14.79 25.36 3.86
C SER A 119 -14.44 24.84 2.45
N ALA A 120 -14.07 25.72 1.51
CA ALA A 120 -13.72 25.31 0.15
C ALA A 120 -12.35 24.64 0.09
N THR A 121 -11.39 25.12 0.89
CA THR A 121 -10.08 24.47 1.05
C THR A 121 -10.22 23.11 1.73
N ALA A 122 -11.02 22.99 2.79
CA ALA A 122 -11.27 21.74 3.48
C ALA A 122 -11.89 20.69 2.53
N GLN A 123 -12.94 21.06 1.78
CA GLN A 123 -13.56 20.18 0.78
C GLN A 123 -12.57 19.71 -0.30
N THR A 124 -11.64 20.57 -0.71
CA THR A 124 -10.61 20.21 -1.68
C THR A 124 -9.62 19.20 -1.11
N ILE A 125 -9.23 19.36 0.16
CA ILE A 125 -8.36 18.41 0.85
C ILE A 125 -9.06 17.07 1.02
N ASP A 126 -10.32 17.07 1.43
CA ASP A 126 -11.11 15.86 1.61
C ASP A 126 -11.29 15.11 0.29
N LEU A 127 -11.56 15.83 -0.80
CA LEU A 127 -11.59 15.23 -2.14
C LEU A 127 -10.25 14.59 -2.50
N VAL A 128 -9.13 15.29 -2.30
CA VAL A 128 -7.80 14.73 -2.61
C VAL A 128 -7.50 13.49 -1.77
N LYS A 129 -7.87 13.50 -0.49
CA LYS A 129 -7.71 12.34 0.40
C LYS A 129 -8.59 11.17 -0.03
N ALA A 130 -9.84 11.43 -0.44
CA ALA A 130 -10.75 10.40 -0.93
C ALA A 130 -10.22 9.74 -2.20
N GLU A 131 -9.85 10.54 -3.21
CA GLU A 131 -9.27 10.04 -4.46
C GLU A 131 -8.01 9.21 -4.20
N LEU A 132 -7.12 9.68 -3.31
CA LEU A 132 -5.91 8.94 -2.95
C LEU A 132 -6.20 7.64 -2.18
N ALA A 133 -7.27 7.59 -1.40
CA ALA A 133 -7.67 6.38 -0.67
C ALA A 133 -8.27 5.30 -1.58
N ASP A 134 -8.93 5.72 -2.66
CA ASP A 134 -9.48 4.83 -3.69
C ASP A 134 -8.37 4.28 -4.62
N GLU A 135 -7.25 4.99 -4.72
CA GLU A 135 -6.09 4.58 -5.50
C GLU A 135 -5.38 3.36 -4.90
N LYS A 136 -5.22 2.33 -5.73
CA LYS A 136 -4.37 1.18 -5.38
C LYS A 136 -2.92 1.54 -5.68
N PRO A 137 -1.98 1.33 -4.74
CA PRO A 137 -0.56 1.53 -5.02
C PRO A 137 -0.14 0.66 -6.21
N VAL A 138 0.15 1.29 -7.34
CA VAL A 138 0.72 0.61 -8.49
C VAL A 138 2.20 0.46 -8.19
N MET A 139 2.57 -0.60 -7.46
CA MET A 139 3.96 -0.99 -7.38
C MET A 139 4.37 -1.48 -8.77
N PRO A 140 5.21 -0.74 -9.54
CA PRO A 140 5.75 -1.30 -10.76
C PRO A 140 6.54 -2.54 -10.35
N ALA A 141 6.14 -3.71 -10.86
CA ALA A 141 6.91 -4.93 -10.63
C ALA A 141 8.35 -4.63 -11.07
N PRO A 142 9.36 -4.76 -10.18
CA PRO A 142 10.74 -4.60 -10.57
C PRO A 142 11.01 -5.47 -11.78
N ILE A 143 11.68 -4.92 -12.80
CA ILE A 143 12.17 -5.69 -13.94
C ILE A 143 13.09 -6.77 -13.37
N GLY A 144 12.60 -8.01 -13.30
CA GLY A 144 13.28 -9.13 -12.60
C GLY A 144 12.44 -9.86 -11.54
N CYS A 145 11.26 -9.37 -11.19
CA CYS A 145 10.39 -9.99 -10.18
C CYS A 145 9.30 -10.88 -10.79
N ARG A 146 9.70 -11.73 -11.74
CA ARG A 146 8.81 -12.77 -12.27
C ARG A 146 8.79 -13.93 -11.29
N ALA A 147 7.60 -14.42 -10.95
CA ALA A 147 7.44 -15.67 -10.21
C ALA A 147 8.19 -16.79 -10.93
N ALA A 148 9.18 -17.37 -10.27
CA ALA A 148 10.05 -18.40 -10.83
C ALA A 148 10.62 -19.31 -9.73
N GLY A 149 10.72 -20.61 -10.03
CA GLY A 149 11.17 -21.63 -9.09
C GLY A 149 10.07 -22.08 -8.12
N THR A 150 10.45 -22.82 -7.08
CA THR A 150 9.54 -23.26 -6.02
C THR A 150 9.20 -22.08 -5.12
N PRO A 151 7.92 -21.82 -4.80
CA PRO A 151 7.54 -20.88 -3.76
C PRO A 151 8.27 -21.20 -2.45
N MET A 152 8.79 -20.17 -1.79
CA MET A 152 9.35 -20.38 -0.44
C MET A 152 8.25 -20.48 0.61
N PHE A 153 7.08 -19.88 0.33
CA PHE A 153 5.93 -19.88 1.22
C PHE A 153 4.62 -19.82 0.42
N GLU A 154 3.62 -20.60 0.83
CA GLU A 154 2.29 -20.59 0.21
C GLU A 154 1.19 -20.60 1.27
N ILE A 155 0.07 -19.93 0.96
CA ILE A 155 -1.13 -19.89 1.78
C ILE A 155 -2.30 -20.37 0.93
N HIS A 156 -2.90 -21.49 1.34
CA HIS A 156 -4.11 -22.02 0.72
C HIS A 156 -5.28 -21.85 1.70
N LYS A 157 -6.25 -21.01 1.36
CA LYS A 157 -7.51 -20.93 2.11
C LYS A 157 -8.48 -21.96 1.55
N LEU A 158 -9.12 -22.73 2.41
CA LEU A 158 -10.04 -23.80 2.06
C LEU A 158 -11.45 -23.50 2.59
N SER A 159 -12.47 -23.92 1.84
CA SER A 159 -13.88 -23.93 2.25
C SER A 159 -14.16 -25.04 3.28
N GLU A 160 -15.45 -25.23 3.61
CA GLU A 160 -15.95 -26.32 4.44
C GLU A 160 -15.68 -27.69 3.83
N GLU A 161 -15.84 -27.79 2.52
CA GLU A 161 -15.67 -28.99 1.70
C GLU A 161 -14.18 -29.28 1.39
N ALA A 162 -13.28 -28.55 2.06
CA ALA A 162 -11.84 -28.56 1.81
C ALA A 162 -11.44 -28.12 0.38
N GLU A 163 -12.32 -27.39 -0.31
CA GLU A 163 -12.04 -26.85 -1.63
C GLU A 163 -11.23 -25.55 -1.51
N PRO A 164 -10.17 -25.35 -2.31
CA PRO A 164 -9.41 -24.11 -2.27
C PRO A 164 -10.26 -22.89 -2.68
N THR A 165 -10.33 -21.86 -1.84
CA THR A 165 -11.00 -20.57 -2.11
C THR A 165 -10.00 -19.48 -2.51
N SER A 166 -8.73 -19.65 -2.16
CA SER A 166 -7.65 -18.83 -2.71
C SER A 166 -6.30 -19.50 -2.52
N LYS A 167 -5.37 -19.20 -3.42
CA LYS A 167 -3.96 -19.58 -3.34
C LYS A 167 -3.09 -18.34 -3.40
N LEU A 168 -2.16 -18.24 -2.46
CA LEU A 168 -1.10 -17.24 -2.47
C LEU A 168 0.24 -17.96 -2.48
N ALA A 169 1.17 -17.52 -3.32
CA ALA A 169 2.54 -18.00 -3.31
C ALA A 169 3.51 -16.82 -3.24
N LEU A 170 4.53 -16.94 -2.40
CA LEU A 170 5.63 -15.99 -2.24
C LEU A 170 6.94 -16.68 -2.63
N TYR A 171 7.70 -16.05 -3.51
CA TYR A 171 8.93 -16.57 -4.09
C TYR A 171 10.16 -15.91 -3.47
N ALA A 172 11.31 -16.60 -3.50
CA ALA A 172 12.55 -16.12 -2.88
C ALA A 172 13.11 -14.83 -3.50
N ASN A 173 12.70 -14.47 -4.73
CA ASN A 173 13.05 -13.20 -5.37
C ASN A 173 12.11 -12.04 -5.00
N GLY A 174 11.11 -12.28 -4.15
CA GLY A 174 10.10 -11.29 -3.74
C GLY A 174 8.86 -11.29 -4.61
N ALA A 175 8.82 -12.06 -5.70
CA ALA A 175 7.61 -12.17 -6.50
C ALA A 175 6.52 -12.83 -5.66
N TRP A 176 5.27 -12.43 -5.89
CA TRP A 176 4.12 -13.10 -5.33
C TRP A 176 3.03 -13.27 -6.38
N THR A 177 2.23 -14.32 -6.20
CA THR A 177 1.02 -14.58 -7.00
C THR A 177 -0.15 -14.81 -6.06
N PHE A 178 -1.32 -14.27 -6.41
CA PHE A 178 -2.57 -14.51 -5.72
C PHE A 178 -3.65 -14.89 -6.72
N GLN A 179 -4.29 -16.03 -6.49
CA GLN A 179 -5.37 -16.54 -7.31
C GLN A 179 -6.60 -16.74 -6.43
N PRO A 180 -7.65 -15.91 -6.56
CA PRO A 180 -8.94 -16.21 -5.96
C PRO A 180 -9.58 -17.39 -6.71
N ILE A 181 -10.35 -18.19 -6.00
CA ILE A 181 -11.12 -19.30 -6.57
C ILE A 181 -12.56 -19.10 -6.13
N ASP A 182 -13.49 -19.13 -7.09
CA ASP A 182 -14.91 -18.90 -6.83
C ASP A 182 -15.56 -20.11 -6.13
N ALA A 183 -16.84 -19.96 -5.76
CA ALA A 183 -17.61 -21.01 -5.09
C ALA A 183 -17.88 -22.25 -5.96
N TYR A 184 -17.53 -22.20 -7.25
CA TYR A 184 -17.65 -23.31 -8.20
C TYR A 184 -16.28 -23.95 -8.52
N GLY A 185 -15.23 -23.54 -7.81
CA GLY A 185 -13.88 -24.02 -8.03
C GLY A 185 -13.16 -23.41 -9.24
N HIS A 186 -13.74 -22.40 -9.90
CA HIS A 186 -13.06 -21.73 -11.01
C HIS A 186 -12.04 -20.74 -10.50
N ALA A 187 -10.83 -20.81 -11.07
CA ALA A 187 -9.79 -19.83 -10.81
C ALA A 187 -10.16 -18.46 -11.42
N GLY A 188 -10.21 -17.44 -10.57
CA GLY A 188 -10.31 -16.05 -11.00
C GLY A 188 -9.00 -15.52 -11.58
N ALA A 189 -9.01 -14.24 -11.97
CA ALA A 189 -7.83 -13.57 -12.51
C ALA A 189 -6.68 -13.60 -11.48
N MET A 190 -5.52 -14.08 -11.92
CA MET A 190 -4.32 -14.12 -11.08
C MET A 190 -3.75 -12.71 -10.93
N ALA A 191 -3.66 -12.23 -9.69
CA ALA A 191 -2.89 -11.05 -9.35
C ALA A 191 -1.43 -11.43 -9.13
N THR A 192 -0.51 -10.56 -9.53
CA THR A 192 0.92 -10.75 -9.33
C THR A 192 1.55 -9.44 -8.89
N GLY A 193 2.61 -9.53 -8.09
CA GLY A 193 3.38 -8.36 -7.72
C GLY A 193 4.74 -8.72 -7.16
N CYS A 194 5.36 -7.75 -6.51
CA CYS A 194 6.69 -7.92 -5.95
C CYS A 194 6.83 -7.19 -4.62
N LEU A 195 7.42 -7.87 -3.64
CA LEU A 195 7.96 -7.23 -2.44
C LEU A 195 9.34 -6.65 -2.74
N ASP A 196 9.66 -5.51 -2.15
CA ASP A 196 10.98 -4.92 -2.30
C ASP A 196 12.06 -5.75 -1.59
N LYS A 197 13.32 -5.54 -1.97
CA LYS A 197 14.45 -6.30 -1.45
C LYS A 197 14.63 -6.19 0.07
N ARG A 198 14.29 -5.05 0.67
CA ARG A 198 14.43 -4.81 2.11
C ARG A 198 13.36 -5.57 2.89
N THR A 199 12.20 -5.78 2.28
CA THR A 199 11.11 -6.59 2.84
C THR A 199 11.37 -8.09 2.68
N ILE A 200 11.83 -8.55 1.51
CA ILE A 200 12.00 -9.99 1.27
C ILE A 200 13.18 -10.62 2.01
N ALA A 201 14.28 -9.89 2.21
CA ALA A 201 15.47 -10.39 2.87
C ALA A 201 15.22 -10.91 4.31
N PRO A 202 14.58 -10.14 5.22
CA PRO A 202 14.24 -10.64 6.55
C PRO A 202 13.23 -11.79 6.51
N LEU A 203 12.21 -11.73 5.63
CA LEU A 203 11.23 -12.82 5.50
C LEU A 203 11.89 -14.14 5.11
N ARG A 204 12.87 -14.12 4.18
CA ARG A 204 13.64 -15.32 3.82
C ARG A 204 14.37 -15.92 5.01
N THR A 205 15.05 -15.07 5.79
CA THR A 205 15.79 -15.52 6.97
C THR A 205 14.83 -16.12 8.00
N GLU A 206 13.71 -15.46 8.28
CA GLU A 206 12.70 -15.96 9.21
C GLU A 206 12.09 -17.28 8.77
N ILE A 207 11.72 -17.41 7.50
CA ILE A 207 11.16 -18.66 6.95
C ILE A 207 12.16 -19.81 7.07
N ALA A 208 13.45 -19.55 6.80
CA ALA A 208 14.50 -20.57 6.88
C ALA A 208 14.88 -20.95 8.32
N GLN A 209 14.70 -20.06 9.29
CA GLN A 209 15.07 -20.27 10.69
C GLN A 209 13.90 -20.75 11.56
N ALA A 210 12.66 -20.59 11.09
CA ALA A 210 11.48 -21.09 11.77
C ALA A 210 11.50 -22.64 11.80
N PRO A 211 11.21 -23.27 12.95
CA PRO A 211 11.30 -24.72 13.08
C PRO A 211 10.10 -25.46 12.45
N TRP A 212 8.98 -24.75 12.23
CA TRP A 212 7.74 -25.26 11.64
C TRP A 212 7.16 -26.47 12.38
N GLU A 213 7.35 -26.53 13.70
CA GLU A 213 6.92 -27.65 14.52
C GLU A 213 5.48 -27.45 15.01
N THR A 214 4.67 -28.51 14.91
CA THR A 214 3.32 -28.53 15.44
C THR A 214 3.24 -29.38 16.70
N THR A 215 2.62 -28.84 17.75
CA THR A 215 2.27 -29.57 18.97
C THR A 215 0.77 -29.80 19.05
N LEU A 216 0.34 -30.86 19.72
CA LEU A 216 -1.09 -31.11 19.93
C LEU A 216 -1.60 -30.30 21.14
N SER A 217 -2.61 -29.46 20.91
CA SER A 217 -3.39 -28.81 21.95
C SER A 217 -4.25 -29.84 22.67
N ARG A 218 -4.15 -29.89 23.99
CA ARG A 218 -5.01 -30.73 24.85
C ARG A 218 -6.35 -30.07 25.20
N MET A 219 -6.59 -28.84 24.73
CA MET A 219 -7.85 -28.15 25.00
C MET A 219 -8.96 -28.72 24.12
N VAL A 220 -10.05 -29.14 24.74
CA VAL A 220 -11.30 -29.46 24.05
C VAL A 220 -12.03 -28.15 23.80
N CYS A 221 -12.04 -27.71 22.54
CA CYS A 221 -12.90 -26.62 22.11
C CYS A 221 -14.09 -27.20 21.32
N ARG A 222 -15.29 -26.69 21.62
CA ARG A 222 -16.54 -27.13 20.97
C ARG A 222 -16.90 -26.33 19.72
N ALA A 223 -16.24 -25.21 19.48
CA ALA A 223 -16.42 -24.42 18.27
C ALA A 223 -15.44 -24.96 17.21
N TYR A 224 -15.94 -25.40 16.07
CA TYR A 224 -15.12 -25.84 14.95
C TYR A 224 -15.43 -24.96 13.74
N SER A 225 -14.40 -24.38 13.12
CA SER A 225 -14.57 -23.71 11.83
C SER A 225 -14.52 -24.73 10.72
N PRO A 226 -15.52 -24.77 9.83
CA PRO A 226 -15.46 -25.62 8.65
C PRO A 226 -14.36 -25.18 7.68
N SER A 227 -14.10 -23.87 7.57
CA SER A 227 -12.99 -23.34 6.76
C SER A 227 -11.65 -23.49 7.47
N SER A 228 -10.59 -23.61 6.68
CA SER A 228 -9.21 -23.72 7.19
C SER A 228 -8.20 -23.02 6.30
N THR A 229 -7.03 -22.69 6.85
CA THR A 229 -5.91 -22.13 6.10
C THR A 229 -4.73 -23.08 6.22
N GLN A 230 -4.22 -23.57 5.10
CA GLN A 230 -3.01 -24.38 5.05
C GLN A 230 -1.82 -23.51 4.66
N TYR A 231 -0.70 -23.73 5.35
CA TYR A 231 0.57 -23.06 5.10
C TYR A 231 1.60 -24.06 4.60
N PHE A 232 2.27 -23.70 3.52
CA PHE A 232 3.31 -24.52 2.90
C PHE A 232 4.63 -23.75 2.92
N VAL A 233 5.73 -24.48 3.14
CA VAL A 233 7.09 -23.96 3.13
C VAL A 233 7.89 -24.82 2.15
N HIS A 234 8.47 -24.20 1.13
CA HIS A 234 9.18 -24.91 0.06
C HIS A 234 8.37 -26.07 -0.57
N GLY A 235 7.05 -25.90 -0.71
CA GLY A 235 6.14 -26.89 -1.28
C GLY A 235 5.68 -28.00 -0.32
N LYS A 236 6.14 -28.02 0.94
CA LYS A 236 5.68 -28.95 1.98
C LYS A 236 4.67 -28.28 2.90
N ARG A 237 3.54 -28.94 3.15
CA ARG A 237 2.53 -28.45 4.12
C ARG A 237 3.10 -28.59 5.54
N GLU A 238 3.30 -27.47 6.21
CA GLU A 238 3.83 -27.45 7.58
C GLU A 238 2.75 -27.21 8.63
N PHE A 239 1.67 -26.49 8.30
CA PHE A 239 0.65 -26.16 9.29
C PHE A 239 -0.74 -26.00 8.68
N THR A 240 -1.78 -26.40 9.43
CA THR A 240 -3.18 -26.12 9.10
C THR A 240 -3.83 -25.31 10.22
N ALA A 241 -4.03 -24.01 10.00
CA ALA A 241 -4.79 -23.18 10.91
C ALA A 241 -6.29 -23.47 10.77
N ARG A 242 -6.91 -23.78 11.90
CA ARG A 242 -8.36 -23.90 12.08
C ARG A 242 -8.75 -23.17 13.34
N LEU A 243 -9.97 -22.63 13.37
CA LEU A 243 -10.58 -22.24 14.63
C LEU A 243 -10.66 -23.51 15.48
N CYS A 244 -9.95 -23.48 16.62
CA CYS A 244 -9.88 -24.61 17.55
C CYS A 244 -9.32 -25.92 16.95
N GLY A 245 -8.36 -25.80 16.02
CA GLY A 245 -7.61 -26.97 15.55
C GLY A 245 -6.84 -27.69 16.68
N PRO A 246 -6.61 -29.00 16.56
CA PRO A 246 -5.80 -29.75 17.52
C PRO A 246 -4.32 -29.38 17.42
N GLU A 247 -3.88 -28.79 16.31
CA GLU A 247 -2.50 -28.40 16.07
C GLU A 247 -2.22 -26.99 16.58
N ARG A 248 -1.05 -26.82 17.20
CA ARG A 248 -0.47 -25.54 17.59
C ARG A 248 0.90 -25.41 16.98
N LEU A 249 1.08 -24.40 16.15
CA LEU A 249 2.37 -24.05 15.60
C LEU A 249 3.26 -23.43 16.70
N ASP A 250 4.57 -23.70 16.64
CA ASP A 250 5.52 -23.07 17.55
C ASP A 250 5.48 -21.52 17.44
N PRO A 251 5.84 -20.78 18.51
CA PRO A 251 5.74 -19.33 18.53
C PRO A 251 6.57 -18.61 17.45
N GLN A 252 7.73 -19.15 17.06
CA GLN A 252 8.61 -18.52 16.09
C GLN A 252 8.05 -18.64 14.68
N SER A 253 7.57 -19.82 14.28
CA SER A 253 6.90 -20.02 13.00
C SER A 253 5.59 -19.23 12.94
N LEU A 254 4.82 -19.17 14.04
CA LEU A 254 3.62 -18.33 14.09
C LEU A 254 3.94 -16.83 13.91
N ALA A 255 5.05 -16.35 14.48
CA ALA A 255 5.51 -14.98 14.27
C ALA A 255 5.90 -14.72 12.81
N ALA A 256 6.60 -15.68 12.17
CA ALA A 256 6.93 -15.60 10.75
C ALA A 256 5.66 -15.53 9.88
N ILE A 257 4.65 -16.39 10.12
CA ILE A 257 3.36 -16.34 9.40
C ILE A 257 2.73 -14.95 9.52
N LYS A 258 2.60 -14.42 10.75
CA LYS A 258 1.99 -13.11 10.99
C LYS A 258 2.70 -11.99 10.26
N ARG A 259 4.05 -12.03 10.24
CA ARG A 259 4.84 -11.03 9.51
C ARG A 259 4.63 -11.14 8.01
N ILE A 260 4.65 -12.36 7.45
CA ILE A 260 4.39 -12.60 6.02
C ILE A 260 2.99 -12.11 5.63
N GLU A 261 1.96 -12.47 6.39
CA GLU A 261 0.59 -12.02 6.15
C GLU A 261 0.46 -10.49 6.23
N SER A 262 1.12 -9.85 7.20
CA SER A 262 1.10 -8.39 7.33
C SER A 262 1.75 -7.70 6.13
N GLU A 263 2.90 -8.17 5.64
CA GLU A 263 3.56 -7.55 4.48
C GLU A 263 2.77 -7.82 3.17
N LEU A 264 2.14 -8.99 3.05
CA LEU A 264 1.29 -9.31 1.90
C LEU A 264 -0.02 -8.55 1.91
N ALA A 265 -0.64 -8.31 3.07
CA ALA A 265 -1.88 -7.55 3.18
C ALA A 265 -1.76 -6.11 2.62
N VAL A 266 -0.55 -5.54 2.64
CA VAL A 266 -0.28 -4.20 2.08
C VAL A 266 -0.29 -4.18 0.55
N VAL A 267 0.05 -5.30 -0.10
CA VAL A 267 0.23 -5.39 -1.55
C VAL A 267 -0.86 -6.19 -2.26
N LEU A 268 -1.63 -6.99 -1.53
CA LEU A 268 -2.76 -7.73 -2.08
C LEU A 268 -3.92 -6.79 -2.38
N PRO A 269 -4.68 -7.06 -3.46
CA PRO A 269 -5.92 -6.32 -3.70
C PRO A 269 -6.87 -6.51 -2.51
N ALA A 270 -7.46 -5.40 -2.05
CA ALA A 270 -8.54 -5.44 -1.06
C ALA A 270 -9.62 -6.42 -1.54
N ARG A 271 -10.09 -7.27 -0.61
CA ARG A 271 -11.15 -8.25 -0.84
C ARG A 271 -12.52 -7.59 -0.79
#